data_AF-A0A7Y5MZS2-F1
#
_entry.id   AF-A0A7Y5MZS2-F1
#
_cell.length_a   1.000
_cell.length_b   1.000
_cell.length_c   1.000
_cell.angle_alpha   90.00
_cell.angle_beta   90.00
_cell.angle_gamma   90.00
#
_symmetry.space_group_name_H-M   'P 1'
#
loop_
_entity.id
_entity.type
_entity.pdbx_description
1 polymer ?
#
loop_
_entity_poly.entity_id
_entity_poly.type
_entity_poly.pdbx_seq_one_letter_code
_entity_poly.pdbx_strand_id
1 'polypeptide(L)'
;MATKFEEFRAQPEAQLKARHKELTQQNFQARFTSEAMTPAKGAQIKARRRDLARIQTVLVGRAALLRLEAEQKKLDEQLKKLGKADPRNAGQRKTLKATRERHAEVSRAIKALSSVKAK
;
A
#
# COMPACT_ATOMS: atom_id res chain seq x y z
N MET A 1 13.53 12.48 15.98
CA MET A 1 14.06 12.11 14.65
C MET A 1 12.99 11.35 13.91
N ALA A 2 12.64 11.74 12.68
CA ALA A 2 11.70 10.96 11.86
C ALA A 2 12.31 9.59 11.55
N THR A 3 11.50 8.54 11.56
CA THR A 3 11.98 7.22 11.13
C THR A 3 12.15 7.22 9.61
N LYS A 4 13.09 6.42 9.07
CA LYS A 4 13.24 6.25 7.60
C LYS A 4 11.92 5.90 6.89
N PHE A 5 11.01 5.21 7.58
CA PHE A 5 9.69 4.91 7.03
C PHE A 5 8.82 6.17 6.88
N GLU A 6 8.85 7.08 7.85
CA GLU A 6 8.14 8.37 7.78
C GLU A 6 8.72 9.27 6.68
N GLU A 7 10.04 9.27 6.50
CA GLU A 7 10.71 9.97 5.41
C GLU A 7 10.25 9.46 4.04
N PHE A 8 10.17 8.14 3.85
CA PHE A 8 9.66 7.56 2.59
C PHE A 8 8.17 7.82 2.40
N ARG A 9 7.37 7.78 3.47
CA ARG A 9 5.94 8.11 3.41
C ARG A 9 5.69 9.54 2.93
N ALA A 10 6.57 10.49 3.25
CA ALA A 10 6.44 11.89 2.82
C ALA A 10 6.86 12.12 1.36
N GLN A 11 7.61 11.20 0.75
CA GLN A 11 8.12 11.36 -0.61
C GLN A 11 7.04 11.10 -1.68
N PRO A 12 7.07 11.84 -2.81
CA PRO A 12 6.30 11.53 -4.00
C PRO A 12 6.59 10.13 -4.54
N GLU A 13 5.58 9.50 -5.15
CA GLU A 13 5.71 8.14 -5.70
C GLU A 13 6.82 8.02 -6.75
N ALA A 14 7.00 9.03 -7.60
CA ALA A 14 8.06 9.07 -8.60
C ALA A 14 9.45 9.03 -7.95
N GLN A 15 9.66 9.77 -6.87
CA GLN A 15 10.93 9.78 -6.14
C GLN A 15 11.20 8.44 -5.45
N LEU A 16 10.17 7.83 -4.84
CA LEU A 16 10.28 6.50 -4.25
C LEU A 16 10.63 5.43 -5.28
N LYS A 17 10.01 5.47 -6.47
CA LYS A 17 10.32 4.54 -7.58
C LYS A 17 11.75 4.71 -8.08
N ALA A 18 12.21 5.96 -8.24
CA ALA A 18 13.59 6.24 -8.64
C ALA A 18 14.58 5.69 -7.60
N ARG A 19 14.34 5.96 -6.32
CA ARG A 19 15.19 5.49 -5.21
C ARG A 19 15.18 3.97 -5.07
N HIS A 20 14.05 3.33 -5.31
CA HIS A 20 13.96 1.86 -5.34
C HIS A 20 14.84 1.27 -6.45
N LYS A 21 14.80 1.84 -7.66
CA LYS A 21 15.66 1.39 -8.78
C LYS A 21 17.14 1.61 -8.45
N GLU A 22 17.50 2.77 -7.94
CA GLU A 22 18.88 3.12 -7.56
C GLU A 22 19.44 2.14 -6.51
N LEU A 23 18.72 1.92 -5.41
CA LEU A 23 19.15 0.98 -4.36
C LEU A 23 19.25 -0.46 -4.85
N THR A 24 18.39 -0.85 -5.80
CA THR A 24 18.46 -2.17 -6.46
C THR A 24 19.73 -2.30 -7.29
N GLN A 25 20.06 -1.28 -8.09
CA GLN A 25 21.29 -1.24 -8.88
C GLN A 25 22.55 -1.22 -8.01
N GLN A 26 22.57 -0.43 -6.93
CA GLN A 26 23.68 -0.40 -5.97
C GLN A 26 23.87 -1.76 -5.28
N ASN A 27 22.80 -2.47 -4.94
CA ASN A 27 22.89 -3.81 -4.37
C ASN A 27 23.38 -4.83 -5.40
N PHE A 28 22.98 -4.69 -6.66
CA PHE A 28 23.49 -5.53 -7.75
C PHE A 28 25.00 -5.31 -7.91
N GLN A 29 25.43 -4.06 -8.14
CA GLN A 29 26.85 -3.72 -8.28
C GLN A 29 27.67 -4.20 -7.09
N ALA A 30 27.23 -3.95 -5.85
CA ALA A 30 27.94 -4.38 -4.65
C ALA A 30 28.11 -5.91 -4.52
N ARG A 31 27.31 -6.72 -5.22
CA ARG A 31 27.44 -8.19 -5.25
C ARG A 31 28.35 -8.69 -6.36
N PHE A 32 28.53 -7.91 -7.42
CA PHE A 32 29.28 -8.30 -8.63
C PHE A 32 30.61 -7.54 -8.80
N THR A 33 30.98 -6.66 -7.86
CA THR A 33 32.34 -6.10 -7.85
C THR A 33 33.35 -7.17 -7.40
N SER A 34 34.54 -7.16 -8.01
CA SER A 34 35.66 -8.06 -7.69
C SER A 34 36.27 -7.84 -6.30
N GLU A 35 35.82 -6.81 -5.58
CA GLU A 35 36.23 -6.49 -4.21
C GLU A 35 35.73 -7.52 -3.20
N ALA A 36 36.62 -7.92 -2.28
CA ALA A 36 36.31 -8.83 -1.19
C ALA A 36 35.09 -8.39 -0.35
N MET A 37 34.27 -9.36 0.06
CA MET A 37 33.13 -9.12 0.95
C MET A 37 33.63 -8.80 2.36
N THR A 38 33.55 -7.54 2.78
CA THR A 38 33.85 -7.11 4.15
C THR A 38 32.59 -7.08 5.02
N PRO A 39 32.70 -7.19 6.36
CA PRO A 39 31.55 -7.04 7.26
C PRO A 39 30.80 -5.70 7.07
N ALA A 40 31.55 -4.61 6.81
CA ALA A 40 30.97 -3.30 6.52
C ALA A 40 30.13 -3.30 5.23
N LYS A 41 30.63 -3.92 4.15
CA LYS A 41 29.91 -4.08 2.88
C LYS A 41 28.64 -4.92 3.06
N GLY A 42 28.73 -6.00 3.83
CA GLY A 42 27.57 -6.82 4.20
C GLY A 42 26.50 -6.03 4.98
N ALA A 43 26.92 -5.20 5.95
CA ALA A 43 26.02 -4.33 6.71
C ALA A 43 25.32 -3.30 5.83
N GLN A 44 26.04 -2.70 4.86
CA GLN A 44 25.47 -1.76 3.89
C GLN A 44 24.42 -2.41 3.00
N ILE A 45 24.71 -3.61 2.45
CA ILE A 45 23.73 -4.37 1.65
C ILE A 45 22.47 -4.67 2.48
N LYS A 46 22.64 -5.10 3.73
CA LYS A 46 21.50 -5.36 4.64
C LYS A 46 20.71 -4.09 4.96
N ALA A 47 21.37 -2.93 5.08
CA ALA A 47 20.71 -1.64 5.26
C ALA A 47 19.90 -1.24 4.02
N ARG A 48 20.50 -1.31 2.81
CA ARG A 48 19.82 -1.04 1.54
C ARG A 48 18.61 -1.96 1.31
N ARG A 49 18.71 -3.25 1.64
CA ARG A 49 17.58 -4.20 1.57
C ARG A 49 16.42 -3.81 2.48
N ARG A 50 16.71 -3.35 3.71
CA ARG A 50 15.68 -2.83 4.62
C ARG A 50 15.02 -1.58 4.07
N ASP A 51 15.78 -0.69 3.44
CA ASP A 51 15.24 0.52 2.82
C ASP A 51 14.39 0.19 1.59
N LEU A 52 14.81 -0.76 0.74
CA LEU A 52 14.00 -1.29 -0.36
C LEU A 52 12.66 -1.86 0.13
N ALA A 53 12.69 -2.69 1.18
CA ALA A 53 11.48 -3.27 1.75
C ALA A 53 10.51 -2.17 2.24
N ARG A 54 11.01 -1.14 2.93
CA ARG A 54 10.19 0.00 3.39
C ARG A 54 9.57 0.77 2.22
N ILE A 55 10.36 1.09 1.20
CA ILE A 55 9.87 1.78 0.00
C ILE A 55 8.78 0.94 -0.67
N GLN A 56 9.01 -0.37 -0.81
CA GLN A 56 8.03 -1.28 -1.39
C GLN A 56 6.73 -1.33 -0.57
N THR A 57 6.81 -1.37 0.77
CA THR A 57 5.63 -1.29 1.64
C THR A 57 4.83 -0.01 1.40
N VAL A 58 5.49 1.14 1.27
CA VAL A 58 4.82 2.42 0.99
C VAL A 58 4.15 2.39 -0.39
N LEU A 59 4.86 1.95 -1.44
CA LEU A 59 4.33 1.91 -2.80
C LEU A 59 3.13 0.96 -2.94
N VAL A 60 3.27 -0.28 -2.43
CA VAL A 60 2.19 -1.28 -2.46
C VAL A 60 1.02 -0.83 -1.60
N GLY A 61 1.28 -0.28 -0.42
CA GLY A 61 0.25 0.25 0.47
C GLY A 61 -0.57 1.37 -0.19
N ARG A 62 0.09 2.32 -0.88
CA ARG A 62 -0.60 3.38 -1.63
C ARG A 62 -1.45 2.83 -2.76
N ALA A 63 -0.92 1.88 -3.54
CA ALA A 63 -1.67 1.23 -4.60
C ALA A 63 -2.89 0.45 -4.07
N ALA A 64 -2.74 -0.26 -2.95
CA ALA A 64 -3.84 -0.95 -2.28
C ALA A 64 -4.89 0.03 -1.75
N LEU A 65 -4.46 1.15 -1.15
CA LEU A 65 -5.34 2.20 -0.68
C LEU A 65 -6.19 2.77 -1.82
N LEU A 66 -5.60 3.10 -2.97
CA LEU A 66 -6.33 3.61 -4.14
C LEU A 66 -7.39 2.63 -4.64
N ARG A 67 -7.08 1.32 -4.67
CA ARG A 67 -8.06 0.28 -5.06
C ARG A 67 -9.21 0.19 -4.07
N LEU A 68 -8.91 0.22 -2.78
CA LEU A 68 -9.93 0.15 -1.72
C LEU A 68 -10.80 1.42 -1.70
N GLU A 69 -10.22 2.61 -1.86
CA GLU A 69 -10.97 3.88 -1.97
C GLU A 69 -11.90 3.85 -3.21
N ALA A 70 -11.46 3.29 -4.33
CA ALA A 70 -12.30 3.12 -5.52
C ALA A 70 -13.41 2.06 -5.31
N GLU A 71 -13.12 0.97 -4.60
CA GLU A 71 -14.10 -0.05 -4.24
C GLU A 71 -15.16 0.51 -3.29
N GLN A 72 -14.75 1.29 -2.29
CA GLN A 72 -15.64 1.95 -1.34
C GLN A 72 -16.66 2.83 -2.06
N LYS A 73 -16.20 3.68 -3.00
CA LYS A 73 -17.08 4.53 -3.81
C LYS A 73 -18.12 3.72 -4.59
N LYS A 74 -17.73 2.60 -5.21
CA LYS A 74 -18.66 1.71 -5.92
C LYS A 74 -19.69 1.09 -4.97
N LEU A 75 -19.27 0.68 -3.79
CA LEU A 75 -20.16 0.12 -2.77
C LEU A 75 -21.14 1.18 -2.25
N ASP A 76 -20.70 2.42 -2.05
CA ASP A 76 -21.57 3.54 -1.67
C ASP A 76 -22.66 3.81 -2.71
N GLU A 77 -22.30 3.80 -4.00
CA GLU A 77 -23.27 3.93 -5.09
C GLU A 77 -24.26 2.77 -5.12
N GLN A 78 -23.80 1.53 -4.91
CA GLN A 78 -24.66 0.35 -4.81
C GLN A 78 -25.61 0.44 -3.62
N LEU A 79 -25.12 0.86 -2.44
CA LEU A 79 -25.95 1.03 -1.25
C LEU A 79 -27.02 2.10 -1.45
N LYS A 80 -26.71 3.21 -2.15
CA LYS A 80 -27.70 4.24 -2.52
C LYS A 80 -28.79 3.69 -3.44
N LYS A 81 -28.45 2.83 -4.40
CA LYS A 81 -29.41 2.18 -5.31
C LYS A 81 -30.29 1.17 -4.57
N LEU A 82 -29.67 0.32 -3.74
CA LEU A 82 -30.36 -0.71 -2.97
C LEU A 82 -31.25 -0.11 -1.86
N GLY A 83 -30.88 1.04 -1.30
CA GLY A 83 -31.70 1.76 -0.32
C GLY A 83 -33.01 2.33 -0.87
N LYS A 84 -33.14 2.44 -2.21
CA LYS A 84 -34.37 2.82 -2.90
C LYS A 84 -35.18 1.62 -3.39
N ALA A 85 -34.66 0.40 -3.23
CA ALA A 85 -35.28 -0.82 -3.74
C ALA A 85 -36.32 -1.37 -2.76
N ASP A 86 -37.26 -2.19 -3.26
CA ASP A 86 -38.38 -2.71 -2.47
C ASP A 86 -37.90 -3.59 -1.31
N PRO A 87 -38.16 -3.21 -0.03
CA PRO A 87 -37.72 -3.97 1.14
C PRO A 87 -38.38 -5.35 1.25
N ARG A 88 -39.45 -5.63 0.49
CA ARG A 88 -40.12 -6.94 0.48
C ARG A 88 -39.44 -7.97 -0.42
N ASN A 89 -38.51 -7.54 -1.28
CA ASN A 89 -37.77 -8.45 -2.15
C ASN A 89 -36.63 -9.14 -1.37
N ALA A 90 -36.78 -10.44 -1.12
CA ALA A 90 -35.80 -11.25 -0.38
C ALA A 90 -34.40 -11.25 -1.04
N GLY A 91 -34.34 -11.24 -2.38
CA GLY A 91 -33.08 -11.17 -3.13
C GLY A 91 -32.35 -9.85 -2.89
N GLN A 92 -33.08 -8.73 -2.95
CA GLN A 92 -32.51 -7.40 -2.70
C GLN A 92 -32.03 -7.24 -1.26
N ARG A 93 -32.76 -7.80 -0.28
CA ARG A 93 -32.33 -7.83 1.12
C ARG A 93 -31.02 -8.60 1.33
N LYS A 94 -30.86 -9.76 0.69
CA LYS A 94 -29.62 -10.55 0.76
C LYS A 94 -28.44 -9.79 0.16
N THR A 95 -28.64 -9.16 -0.99
CA THR A 95 -27.62 -8.30 -1.63
C THR A 95 -27.25 -7.10 -0.75
N LEU A 96 -28.25 -6.40 -0.19
CA LEU A 96 -28.01 -5.26 0.70
C LEU A 96 -27.15 -5.64 1.93
N LYS A 97 -27.44 -6.79 2.55
CA LYS A 97 -26.63 -7.31 3.67
C LYS A 97 -25.18 -7.54 3.25
N ALA A 98 -24.96 -8.26 2.13
CA ALA A 98 -23.62 -8.56 1.62
C ALA A 98 -22.84 -7.29 1.26
N THR A 99 -23.49 -6.32 0.59
CA THR A 99 -22.86 -5.04 0.24
C THR A 99 -22.45 -4.25 1.49
N ARG A 100 -23.27 -4.25 2.55
CA ARG A 100 -22.93 -3.59 3.83
C ARG A 100 -21.75 -4.24 4.54
N GLU A 101 -21.72 -5.57 4.59
CA GLU A 101 -20.59 -6.33 5.16
C GLU A 101 -19.30 -6.00 4.43
N ARG A 102 -19.33 -6.05 3.08
CA ARG A 102 -18.19 -5.69 2.26
C ARG A 102 -17.75 -4.23 2.44
N HIS A 103 -18.69 -3.30 2.51
CA HIS A 103 -18.39 -1.89 2.76
C HIS A 103 -17.68 -1.68 4.12
N ALA A 104 -18.11 -2.39 5.16
CA ALA A 104 -17.47 -2.33 6.48
C ALA A 104 -16.05 -2.91 6.45
N GLU A 105 -15.82 -4.01 5.73
CA GLU A 105 -14.48 -4.59 5.53
C GLU A 105 -13.54 -3.62 4.82
N VAL A 106 -13.98 -3.07 3.69
CA VAL A 106 -13.20 -2.10 2.90
C VAL A 106 -12.86 -0.86 3.75
N SER A 107 -13.83 -0.36 4.52
CA SER A 107 -13.60 0.77 5.43
C SER A 107 -12.54 0.47 6.49
N ARG A 108 -12.54 -0.74 7.07
CA ARG A 108 -11.50 -1.17 8.04
C ARG A 108 -10.13 -1.30 7.37
N ALA A 109 -10.08 -1.84 6.16
CA ALA A 109 -8.84 -1.98 5.40
C ALA A 109 -8.22 -0.61 5.04
N ILE A 110 -9.05 0.35 4.63
CA ILE A 110 -8.61 1.75 4.39
C ILE A 110 -8.04 2.36 5.67
N LYS A 111 -8.71 2.19 6.81
CA LYS A 111 -8.22 2.69 8.10
C LYS A 111 -6.86 2.10 8.47
N ALA A 112 -6.65 0.80 8.23
CA ALA A 112 -5.36 0.14 8.47
C ALA A 112 -4.23 0.69 7.57
N LEU A 113 -4.55 1.07 6.34
CA LEU A 113 -3.61 1.64 5.37
C LEU A 113 -3.51 3.18 5.43
N SER A 114 -4.20 3.84 6.36
CA SER A 114 -4.14 5.30 6.47
C SER A 114 -2.74 5.81 6.84
N SER A 115 -1.89 4.94 7.41
CA SER A 115 -0.50 5.20 7.76
C SER A 115 0.46 5.29 6.56
N VAL A 116 0.06 4.85 5.35
CA VAL A 116 0.90 4.99 4.14
C VAL A 116 0.50 6.17 3.26
N LYS A 117 -0.63 6.83 3.58
CA LYS A 117 -1.08 8.04 2.89
C LYS A 117 -0.09 9.18 3.18
N ALA A 118 0.43 9.84 2.15
CA ALA A 118 1.26 11.02 2.36
C ALA A 118 0.48 12.04 3.22
N LYS A 119 1.13 12.62 4.22
CA LYS A 119 0.55 13.73 5.00
C LYS A 119 0.57 14.98 4.14
#